data_AF-A0A7V9Q427-F1
#
_entry.id   AF-A0A7V9Q427-F1
#
_cell.length_a   1.000
_cell.length_b   1.000
_cell.length_c   1.000
_cell.angle_alpha   90.00
_cell.angle_beta   90.00
_cell.angle_gamma   90.00
#
_symmetry.space_group_name_H-M   'P 1'
#
loop_
_entity.id
_entity.type
_entity.pdbx_description
1 polymer ?
#
loop_
_entity_poly.entity_id
_entity_poly.type
_entity_poly.pdbx_seq_one_letter_code
_entity_poly.pdbx_strand_id
1 'polypeptide(L)' 'MKPPTQDGRALRRYRRRWKVERLWAWLQNFRRVATRFDYHVENFLGFVHLGCIKILLRCYL' A
#
# COMPACT_ATOMS: atom_id res chain seq x y z
N MET A 1 22.69 -29.00 3.03
CA MET A 1 22.41 -27.64 3.54
C MET A 1 21.83 -26.81 2.41
N LYS A 2 20.66 -26.18 2.56
CA LYS A 2 20.12 -25.28 1.51
C LYS A 2 20.96 -23.99 1.48
N PRO A 3 21.37 -23.50 0.30
CA PRO A 3 22.09 -22.23 0.21
C PRO A 3 21.19 -21.08 0.67
N PRO A 4 21.76 -20.05 1.33
CA PRO A 4 20.99 -18.88 1.73
C PRO A 4 20.43 -18.18 0.49
N THR A 5 19.12 -17.94 0.47
CA THR A 5 18.40 -17.26 -0.62
C THR A 5 18.59 -15.74 -0.64
N GLN A 6 19.32 -15.18 0.33
CA GLN A 6 19.58 -13.76 0.46
C GLN A 6 21.07 -13.47 0.22
N ASP A 7 21.36 -12.48 -0.63
CA ASP A 7 22.71 -12.03 -1.00
C ASP A 7 23.53 -11.38 0.15
N GLY A 8 23.07 -11.45 1.41
CA GLY A 8 23.75 -10.86 2.58
C GLY A 8 23.86 -9.33 2.60
N ARG A 9 23.34 -8.64 1.58
CA ARG A 9 23.39 -7.17 1.47
C ARG A 9 22.51 -6.54 2.55
N ALA A 10 22.99 -5.47 3.17
CA ALA A 10 22.19 -4.69 4.10
C ALA A 10 20.85 -4.29 3.47
N LEU A 11 19.75 -4.62 4.13
CA LEU A 11 18.37 -4.37 3.69
C LEU A 11 18.01 -2.87 3.74
N ARG A 12 18.69 -2.05 2.94
CA ARG A 12 18.52 -0.58 2.89
C ARG A 12 17.08 -0.16 2.61
N ARG A 13 16.36 -0.92 1.78
CA ARG A 13 14.96 -0.65 1.42
C ARG A 13 13.98 -1.11 2.49
N TYR A 14 14.32 -2.14 3.27
CA TYR A 14 13.44 -2.67 4.31
C TYR A 14 13.16 -1.64 5.41
N ARG A 15 14.16 -0.85 5.80
CA ARG A 15 13.98 0.27 6.75
C ARG A 15 12.97 1.33 6.29
N ARG A 16 12.66 1.42 4.99
CA ARG A 16 11.70 2.37 4.42
C ARG A 16 10.33 1.74 4.12
N ARG A 17 10.22 0.41 4.20
CA ARG A 17 9.02 -0.36 3.85
C ARG A 17 7.82 -0.01 4.72
N TRP A 18 8.06 0.35 5.99
CA TRP A 18 7.00 0.74 6.93
C TRP A 18 6.09 1.86 6.41
N LYS A 19 6.61 2.79 5.59
CA LYS A 19 5.81 3.88 5.02
C LYS A 19 4.74 3.36 4.06
N VAL A 20 5.13 2.39 3.21
CA VAL A 20 4.25 1.76 2.24
C VAL A 20 3.24 0.86 2.95
N GLU A 21 3.69 0.08 3.93
CA GLU A 21 2.80 -0.78 4.72
C GLU A 21 1.77 0.04 5.50
N ARG A 22 2.17 1.18 6.07
CA ARG A 22 1.26 2.11 6.74
C ARG A 22 0.22 2.66 5.78
N LEU A 23 0.61 3.08 4.57
CA LEU A 23 -0.32 3.55 3.54
C LEU A 23 -1.36 2.47 3.20
N TRP A 24 -0.92 1.23 2.98
CA TRP A 24 -1.83 0.13 2.67
C TRP A 24 -2.75 -0.22 3.85
N ALA A 25 -2.26 -0.16 5.09
CA ALA A 25 -3.10 -0.35 6.27
C ALA A 25 -4.21 0.70 6.35
N TRP A 26 -3.93 1.96 6.01
CA TRP A 26 -4.95 3.00 5.92
C TRP A 26 -5.93 2.75 4.77
N LEU A 27 -5.43 2.39 3.58
CA LEU A 27 -6.28 2.12 2.43
C LEU A 27 -7.22 0.92 2.63
N GLN A 28 -6.79 -0.11 3.35
CA GLN A 28 -7.64 -1.27 3.69
C GLN A 28 -8.81 -0.92 4.63
N ASN A 29 -8.83 0.25 5.27
CA ASN A 29 -10.03 0.71 5.99
C ASN A 29 -11.15 1.15 5.05
N PHE A 30 -10.84 1.44 3.78
CA PHE A 30 -11.86 1.77 2.79
C PHE A 30 -12.35 0.48 2.15
N ARG A 31 -13.59 0.06 2.49
CA ARG A 31 -14.18 -1.21 2.02
C ARG A 31 -14.09 -1.44 0.50
N ARG A 32 -14.21 -0.37 -0.29
CA ARG A 32 -14.13 -0.42 -1.76
C ARG A 32 -12.71 -0.60 -2.31
N VAL A 33 -11.69 -0.26 -1.53
CA VAL A 33 -10.26 -0.50 -1.85
C VAL A 33 -9.76 -1.80 -1.22
N ALA A 34 -10.29 -2.18 -0.05
CA ALA A 34 -9.90 -3.38 0.68
C ALA A 34 -10.17 -4.67 -0.11
N THR A 35 -11.26 -4.71 -0.86
CA THR A 35 -11.61 -5.84 -1.70
C THR A 35 -11.97 -5.36 -3.09
N ARG A 36 -11.29 -5.92 -4.09
CA ARG A 36 -11.49 -5.59 -5.50
C ARG A 36 -12.69 -6.35 -6.06
N PHE A 37 -13.86 -5.72 -5.98
CA PHE A 37 -15.10 -6.22 -6.60
C PHE A 37 -15.39 -5.56 -7.95
N ASP A 38 -14.68 -4.49 -8.31
CA ASP A 38 -14.88 -3.81 -9.59
C ASP A 38 -14.41 -4.68 -10.77
N TYR A 39 -15.27 -4.81 -11.78
CA TYR A 39 -14.99 -5.55 -13.03
C TYR A 39 -13.83 -4.90 -13.80
N HIS A 40 -13.83 -3.57 -13.89
CA HIS A 40 -12.80 -2.77 -14.55
C HIS A 40 -11.68 -2.37 -13.59
N VAL A 41 -10.42 -2.51 -14.04
CA VAL A 41 -9.22 -2.16 -13.25
C VAL A 41 -9.18 -0.66 -12.92
N GLU A 42 -9.71 0.15 -13.83
CA GLU A 42 -9.70 1.61 -13.80
C GLU A 42 -10.56 2.14 -12.64
N ASN A 43 -11.71 1.50 -12.40
CA ASN A 43 -12.60 1.86 -11.30
C ASN A 43 -11.91 1.64 -9.96
N PHE A 44 -11.28 0.47 -9.77
CA PHE A 44 -10.51 0.17 -8.57
C PHE A 44 -9.37 1.19 -8.37
N LEU A 45 -8.62 1.49 -9.43
CA LEU A 45 -7.54 2.47 -9.40
C LEU A 45 -8.05 3.86 -9.02
N GLY A 46 -9.21 4.27 -9.54
CA GLY A 46 -9.88 5.51 -9.16
C GLY A 46 -10.17 5.58 -7.66
N PHE A 47 -10.70 4.50 -7.06
CA PHE A 47 -10.95 4.45 -5.61
C PHE A 47 -9.67 4.47 -4.78
N VAL A 48 -8.57 3.88 -5.26
CA VAL A 48 -7.26 3.99 -4.61
C VAL A 48 -6.81 5.46 -4.58
N HIS A 49 -6.91 6.17 -5.71
CA HIS A 49 -6.56 7.60 -5.76
C HIS A 49 -7.43 8.45 -4.82
N LEU A 50 -8.74 8.22 -4.81
CA LEU A 50 -9.66 8.90 -3.89
C LEU A 50 -9.32 8.62 -2.41
N GLY A 51 -8.95 7.38 -2.08
CA GLY A 51 -8.48 7.00 -0.75
C GLY A 51 -7.22 7.78 -0.33
N CYS A 52 -6.25 7.90 -1.23
CA CYS A 52 -5.05 8.71 -1.00
C CYS A 52 -5.36 10.19 -0.79
N ILE A 53 -6.23 10.78 -1.61
CA ILE A 53 -6.67 12.18 -1.47
C ILE A 53 -7.31 12.40 -0.09
N LYS A 54 -8.20 11.50 0.34
CA LYS A 54 -8.85 11.59 1.65
C LYS A 54 -7.86 11.52 2.82
N ILE A 55 -6.84 10.65 2.72
CA ILE A 55 -5.78 10.56 3.73
C ILE A 55 -4.99 11.88 3.80
N LEU A 56 -4.62 12.45 2.64
CA LEU A 56 -3.88 13.70 2.58
C LEU A 56 -4.69 14.88 3.14
N LEU A 57 -5.97 14.98 2.80
CA LEU A 57 -6.87 16.03 3.32
C LEU A 57 -7.00 15.96 4.84
N ARG A 58 -7.04 14.76 5.42
CA ARG A 58 -7.07 14.57 6.88
C ARG A 58 -5.80 15.05 7.61
N CYS A 59 -4.68 15.13 6.91
CA CYS A 59 -3.44 15.66 7.49
C CYS A 59 -3.35 17.19 7.39
N TYR A 60 -4.17 17.81 6.55
CA TYR A 60 -4.11 19.26 6.29
C TYR A 60 -5.12 20.07 7.12
N LEU A 61 -6.27 19.47 7.43
CA LEU A 61 -7.34 20.05 8.27
C LEU A 61 -7.24 19.49 9.70
#